data_AF-Q5P0L3-F1
#
_entry.id   AF-Q5P0L3-F1
#
_cell.length_a   1.000
_cell.length_b   1.000
_cell.length_c   1.000
_cell.angle_alpha   90.00
_cell.angle_beta   90.00
_cell.angle_gamma   90.00
#
_symmetry.space_group_name_H-M   'P 1'
#
loop_
_entity.id
_entity.type
_entity.pdbx_description
1 polymer ?
#
loop_
_entity_poly.entity_id
_entity_poly.type
_entity_poly.pdbx_seq_one_letter_code
_entity_poly.pdbx_strand_id
1 'polypeptide(L)'
;MAQRVGPTRRGVDGTPVEPLSIKHPNAAGIDIGGASHYVAVPPDRVGKGEPAVREFGPHTEDLVAVANWLCACRIDTVALESTGVYWIALYELLQARGFEVWLVDAKSVRHVKARKSDVLDCQWLQQLHSFGLLSQAHRPDEQVCALREMSRLRDITIDERARHTQRMQKALTQMNVQLTNVITDITGETGMNIIRAIVAGGATAWPSRS
;
A
#
# COMPACT_ATOMS: atom_id res chain seq x y z
N MET A 1 8.70 -71.57 -24.53
CA MET A 1 9.19 -70.17 -24.50
C MET A 1 8.04 -69.28 -24.03
N ALA A 2 8.10 -68.78 -22.79
CA ALA A 2 7.05 -67.94 -22.21
C ALA A 2 7.42 -66.45 -22.36
N GLN A 3 6.67 -65.71 -23.16
CA GLN A 3 6.82 -64.26 -23.31
C GLN A 3 6.23 -63.55 -22.10
N ARG A 4 7.03 -62.72 -21.43
CA ARG A 4 6.57 -61.82 -20.35
C ARG A 4 5.82 -60.65 -20.97
N VAL A 5 4.55 -60.49 -20.62
CA VAL A 5 3.74 -59.30 -20.92
C VAL A 5 4.25 -58.16 -20.03
N GLY A 6 4.82 -57.11 -20.64
CA GLY A 6 5.22 -55.90 -19.94
C GLY A 6 4.00 -55.09 -19.48
N PRO A 7 4.11 -54.26 -18.43
CA PRO A 7 2.98 -53.52 -17.89
C PRO A 7 2.49 -52.48 -18.91
N THR A 8 1.20 -52.53 -19.22
CA THR A 8 0.49 -51.57 -20.05
C THR A 8 0.63 -50.18 -19.44
N ARG A 9 1.27 -49.25 -20.16
CA ARG A 9 1.34 -47.84 -19.75
C ARG A 9 -0.10 -47.32 -19.65
N ARG A 10 -0.52 -46.94 -18.44
CA ARG A 10 -1.79 -46.20 -18.23
C ARG A 10 -1.74 -44.97 -19.13
N GLY A 11 -2.66 -44.89 -20.09
CA GLY A 11 -2.86 -43.70 -20.89
C GLY A 11 -3.11 -42.53 -19.94
N VAL A 12 -2.39 -41.44 -20.14
CA VAL A 12 -2.70 -40.18 -19.48
C VAL A 12 -3.97 -39.70 -20.20
N ASP A 13 -5.12 -39.83 -19.57
CA ASP A 13 -6.38 -39.29 -20.09
C ASP A 13 -6.22 -37.77 -20.22
N GLY A 14 -5.88 -37.32 -21.42
CA GLY A 14 -5.83 -35.90 -21.79
C GLY A 14 -7.24 -35.40 -22.01
N THR A 15 -8.05 -35.34 -20.96
CA THR A 15 -9.32 -34.61 -21.01
C THR A 15 -9.04 -33.20 -21.50
N PRO A 16 -9.67 -32.75 -22.62
CA PRO A 16 -9.47 -31.40 -23.11
C PRO A 16 -9.79 -30.40 -22.01
N VAL A 17 -8.83 -29.52 -21.70
CA VAL A 17 -9.06 -28.42 -20.78
C VAL A 17 -10.06 -27.47 -21.46
N GLU A 18 -11.16 -27.13 -20.78
CA GLU A 18 -12.11 -26.18 -21.32
C GLU A 18 -11.42 -24.85 -21.67
N PRO A 19 -11.72 -24.25 -22.82
CA PRO A 19 -11.12 -22.99 -23.22
C PRO A 19 -11.47 -21.90 -22.20
N LEU A 20 -10.51 -21.02 -21.90
CA LEU A 20 -10.69 -19.92 -20.97
C LEU A 20 -11.83 -19.01 -21.43
N SER A 21 -12.87 -18.89 -20.62
CA SER A 21 -14.00 -17.97 -20.83
C SER A 21 -13.80 -16.67 -20.05
N ILE A 22 -14.20 -15.56 -20.63
CA ILE A 22 -14.20 -14.26 -19.94
C ILE A 22 -15.23 -14.30 -18.79
N LYS A 23 -14.77 -13.98 -17.58
CA LYS A 23 -15.61 -13.87 -16.37
C LYS A 23 -16.00 -12.44 -16.07
N HIS A 24 -15.08 -11.50 -16.26
CA HIS A 24 -15.25 -10.07 -15.99
C HIS A 24 -15.08 -9.26 -17.30
N PRO A 25 -16.12 -9.13 -18.13
CA PRO A 25 -16.01 -8.50 -19.44
C PRO A 25 -15.76 -6.99 -19.39
N ASN A 26 -16.11 -6.33 -18.28
CA ASN A 26 -15.90 -4.91 -18.08
C ASN A 26 -14.78 -4.66 -17.05
N ALA A 27 -13.74 -5.48 -17.07
CA ALA A 27 -12.59 -5.40 -16.18
C ALA A 27 -11.56 -4.36 -16.64
N ALA A 28 -11.04 -3.57 -15.70
CA ALA A 28 -9.86 -2.74 -15.87
C ALA A 28 -8.67 -3.28 -15.03
N GLY A 29 -7.45 -2.98 -15.48
CA GLY A 29 -6.22 -3.24 -14.73
C GLY A 29 -5.45 -1.96 -14.51
N ILE A 30 -4.98 -1.72 -13.29
CA ILE A 30 -4.23 -0.52 -12.92
C ILE A 30 -2.92 -0.92 -12.26
N ASP A 31 -1.81 -0.45 -12.84
CA ASP A 31 -0.51 -0.47 -12.20
C ASP A 31 -0.23 0.89 -11.53
N ILE A 32 -0.04 0.87 -10.21
CA ILE A 32 0.03 2.06 -9.37
C ILE A 32 1.47 2.27 -8.88
N GLY A 33 2.12 3.25 -9.50
CA GLY A 33 3.38 3.83 -9.04
C GLY A 33 3.19 5.05 -8.14
N GLY A 34 4.28 5.52 -7.54
CA GLY A 34 4.27 6.74 -6.71
C GLY A 34 4.20 8.04 -7.51
N ALA A 35 4.61 8.02 -8.78
CA ALA A 35 4.61 9.19 -9.66
C ALA A 35 3.51 9.15 -10.72
N SER A 36 3.06 7.96 -11.13
CA SER A 36 1.99 7.81 -12.12
C SER A 36 1.24 6.49 -11.98
N HIS A 37 0.08 6.43 -12.61
CA HIS A 37 -0.82 5.29 -12.63
C HIS A 37 -1.14 4.92 -14.08
N TYR A 38 -0.84 3.68 -14.46
CA TYR A 38 -1.14 3.15 -15.79
C TYR A 38 -2.43 2.35 -15.72
N VAL A 39 -3.43 2.77 -16.48
CA VAL A 39 -4.79 2.23 -16.43
C VAL A 39 -5.12 1.63 -17.80
N ALA A 40 -5.40 0.33 -17.83
CA ALA A 40 -5.82 -0.42 -19.01
C ALA A 40 -7.30 -0.80 -18.92
N VAL A 41 -8.03 -0.60 -20.02
CA VAL A 41 -9.43 -1.01 -20.20
C VAL A 41 -9.55 -1.92 -21.43
N PRO A 42 -10.66 -2.66 -21.60
CA PRO A 42 -10.86 -3.47 -22.80
C PRO A 42 -10.91 -2.58 -24.07
N PRO A 43 -10.30 -2.98 -25.20
CA PRO A 43 -10.23 -2.14 -26.40
C PRO A 43 -11.59 -1.76 -27.01
N ASP A 44 -12.65 -2.54 -26.77
CA ASP A 44 -14.03 -2.24 -27.18
C ASP A 44 -14.71 -1.16 -26.33
N ARG A 45 -14.03 -0.67 -25.28
CA ARG A 45 -14.52 0.37 -24.36
C ARG A 45 -14.01 1.76 -24.64
N VAL A 46 -13.18 1.91 -25.66
CA VAL A 46 -12.66 3.20 -26.12
C VAL A 46 -13.11 3.48 -27.55
N GLY A 47 -13.05 4.75 -27.94
CA GLY A 47 -13.33 5.16 -29.32
C GLY A 47 -12.40 4.48 -30.32
N LYS A 48 -12.84 4.31 -31.57
CA LYS A 48 -12.02 3.71 -32.62
C LYS A 48 -10.74 4.54 -32.83
N GLY A 49 -9.59 3.93 -32.58
CA GLY A 49 -8.27 4.57 -32.70
C GLY A 49 -7.80 5.28 -31.43
N GLU A 50 -8.59 5.27 -30.36
CA GLU A 50 -8.13 5.75 -29.04
C GLU A 50 -7.31 4.68 -28.32
N PRO A 51 -6.32 5.08 -27.50
CA PRO A 51 -5.55 4.14 -26.71
C PRO A 51 -6.41 3.56 -25.59
N ALA A 52 -6.39 2.22 -25.47
CA ALA A 52 -7.02 1.48 -24.38
C ALA A 52 -6.21 1.51 -23.07
N VAL A 53 -5.05 2.17 -23.09
CA VAL A 53 -4.20 2.41 -21.92
C VAL A 53 -3.95 3.90 -21.79
N ARG A 54 -4.07 4.44 -20.58
CA ARG A 54 -3.76 5.83 -20.28
C ARG A 54 -2.92 5.94 -19.01
N GLU A 55 -2.02 6.91 -19.01
CA GLU A 55 -1.25 7.30 -17.83
C GLU A 55 -1.95 8.48 -17.14
N PHE A 56 -2.01 8.44 -15.82
CA PHE A 56 -2.54 9.50 -14.96
C PHE A 56 -1.52 9.84 -13.87
N GLY A 57 -1.57 11.08 -13.37
CA GLY A 57 -0.75 11.48 -12.22
C GLY A 57 -1.27 10.94 -10.88
N PRO A 58 -0.59 11.26 -9.76
CA PRO A 58 -0.92 10.76 -8.44
C PRO A 58 -1.82 11.73 -7.62
N HIS A 59 -2.14 12.91 -8.15
CA HIS A 59 -2.87 13.94 -7.42
C HIS A 59 -4.37 13.66 -7.43
N THR A 60 -5.11 14.26 -6.49
CA THR A 60 -6.55 14.04 -6.35
C THR A 60 -7.33 14.29 -7.65
N GLU A 61 -6.95 15.30 -8.42
CA GLU A 61 -7.58 15.58 -9.72
C GLU A 61 -7.36 14.46 -10.73
N ASP A 62 -6.17 13.86 -10.75
CA ASP A 62 -5.83 12.73 -11.60
C ASP A 62 -6.60 11.48 -11.18
N LEU A 63 -6.71 11.20 -9.87
CA LEU A 63 -7.47 10.05 -9.35
C LEU A 63 -8.96 10.17 -9.71
N VAL A 64 -9.51 11.38 -9.63
CA VAL A 64 -10.88 11.67 -10.09
C VAL A 64 -11.00 11.49 -11.60
N ALA A 65 -9.99 11.90 -12.38
CA ALA A 65 -9.95 11.66 -13.82
C ALA A 65 -9.92 10.17 -14.16
N VAL A 66 -9.17 9.35 -13.42
CA VAL A 66 -9.19 7.88 -13.54
C VAL A 66 -10.61 7.35 -13.35
N ALA A 67 -11.26 7.69 -12.23
CA ALA A 67 -12.61 7.20 -11.93
C ALA A 67 -13.64 7.63 -12.99
N ASN A 68 -13.56 8.88 -13.45
CA ASN A 68 -14.43 9.41 -14.50
C ASN A 68 -14.20 8.67 -15.84
N TRP A 69 -12.95 8.40 -16.19
CA TRP A 69 -12.62 7.68 -17.42
C TRP A 69 -13.10 6.22 -17.38
N LEU A 70 -12.89 5.52 -16.27
CA LEU A 70 -13.41 4.16 -16.07
C LEU A 70 -14.94 4.11 -16.18
N CYS A 71 -15.63 5.10 -15.63
CA CYS A 71 -17.08 5.23 -15.77
C CYS A 71 -17.50 5.44 -17.23
N ALA A 72 -16.81 6.30 -17.97
CA ALA A 72 -17.06 6.52 -19.40
C ALA A 72 -16.81 5.26 -20.24
N CYS A 73 -15.81 4.46 -19.86
CA CYS A 73 -15.52 3.15 -20.45
C CYS A 73 -16.47 2.03 -19.99
N ARG A 74 -17.44 2.32 -19.11
CA ARG A 74 -18.42 1.35 -18.58
C ARG A 74 -17.75 0.16 -17.88
N ILE A 75 -16.70 0.44 -17.12
CA ILE A 75 -16.01 -0.53 -16.26
C ILE A 75 -16.83 -0.77 -14.99
N ASP A 76 -16.89 -2.01 -14.51
CA ASP A 76 -17.57 -2.39 -13.26
C ASP A 76 -16.60 -2.94 -12.20
N THR A 77 -15.52 -3.60 -12.63
CA THR A 77 -14.51 -4.18 -11.75
C THR A 77 -13.08 -3.79 -12.13
N VAL A 78 -12.24 -3.60 -11.13
CA VAL A 78 -10.89 -3.05 -11.29
C VAL A 78 -9.89 -3.86 -10.47
N ALA A 79 -8.85 -4.38 -11.12
CA ALA A 79 -7.68 -4.93 -10.45
C ALA A 79 -6.60 -3.85 -10.26
N LEU A 80 -6.13 -3.67 -9.03
CA LEU A 80 -5.06 -2.74 -8.66
C LEU A 80 -3.81 -3.52 -8.25
N GLU A 81 -2.67 -3.21 -8.85
CA GLU A 81 -1.35 -3.63 -8.38
C GLU A 81 -0.58 -2.40 -7.88
N SER A 82 0.11 -2.53 -6.76
CA SER A 82 0.98 -1.48 -6.26
C SER A 82 2.15 -2.05 -5.46
N THR A 83 3.30 -1.41 -5.60
CA THR A 83 4.52 -1.73 -4.84
C THR A 83 4.60 -1.00 -3.48
N GLY A 84 3.64 -0.12 -3.17
CA GLY A 84 3.64 0.71 -1.96
C GLY A 84 2.24 1.04 -1.43
N VAL A 85 2.12 2.15 -0.70
CA VAL A 85 0.85 2.61 -0.09
C VAL A 85 -0.03 3.43 -1.03
N TYR A 86 0.45 3.72 -2.25
CA TYR A 86 -0.17 4.67 -3.19
C TYR A 86 -1.58 4.26 -3.65
N TRP A 87 -1.95 2.99 -3.51
CA TRP A 87 -3.26 2.48 -3.91
C TRP A 87 -4.41 2.92 -3.00
N ILE A 88 -4.16 3.30 -1.74
CA ILE A 88 -5.21 3.52 -0.74
C ILE A 88 -6.22 4.56 -1.22
N ALA A 89 -5.75 5.73 -1.63
CA ALA A 89 -6.61 6.85 -2.05
C ALA A 89 -7.43 6.50 -3.29
N LEU A 90 -6.82 5.87 -4.30
CA LEU A 90 -7.53 5.47 -5.51
C LEU A 90 -8.54 4.35 -5.23
N TYR A 91 -8.18 3.38 -4.38
CA TYR A 91 -9.07 2.29 -4.00
C TYR A 91 -10.33 2.82 -3.32
N GLU A 92 -10.19 3.69 -2.33
CA GLU A 92 -11.33 4.27 -1.60
C GLU A 92 -12.22 5.10 -2.52
N LEU A 93 -11.62 5.90 -3.41
CA LEU A 93 -12.35 6.67 -4.41
C LEU A 93 -13.15 5.76 -5.35
N LEU A 94 -12.54 4.70 -5.87
CA LEU A 94 -13.21 3.77 -6.79
C LEU A 94 -14.33 2.99 -6.08
N GLN A 95 -14.13 2.54 -4.83
CA GLN A 95 -15.20 1.92 -4.05
C GLN A 95 -16.36 2.89 -3.81
N ALA A 96 -16.08 4.14 -3.45
CA ALA A 96 -17.11 5.17 -3.26
C ALA A 96 -17.88 5.49 -4.55
N ARG A 97 -17.26 5.28 -5.72
CA ARG A 97 -17.88 5.39 -7.05
C ARG A 97 -18.63 4.12 -7.48
N GLY A 98 -18.62 3.07 -6.67
CA GLY A 98 -19.37 1.83 -6.90
C GLY A 98 -18.64 0.77 -7.72
N PHE A 99 -17.33 0.90 -7.95
CA PHE A 99 -16.54 -0.14 -8.61
C PHE A 99 -16.26 -1.31 -7.65
N GLU A 100 -16.24 -2.52 -8.18
CA GLU A 100 -15.68 -3.68 -7.47
C GLU A 100 -14.16 -3.66 -7.57
N VAL A 101 -13.46 -3.32 -6.48
CA VAL A 101 -12.01 -3.10 -6.49
C VAL A 101 -11.25 -4.27 -5.86
N TRP A 102 -10.36 -4.88 -6.65
CA TRP A 102 -9.50 -5.98 -6.27
C TRP A 102 -8.07 -5.46 -6.10
N LEU A 103 -7.57 -5.41 -4.87
CA LEU A 103 -6.14 -5.24 -4.64
C LEU A 103 -5.44 -6.58 -4.89
N VAL A 104 -4.35 -6.59 -5.64
CA VAL A 104 -3.65 -7.82 -6.05
C VAL A 104 -2.19 -7.74 -5.62
N ASP A 105 -1.65 -8.83 -5.06
CA ASP A 105 -0.23 -8.90 -4.69
C ASP A 105 0.62 -9.00 -5.97
N ALA A 106 1.55 -8.06 -6.15
CA ALA A 106 2.55 -8.02 -7.20
C ALA A 106 3.31 -9.35 -7.39
N LYS A 107 3.43 -10.17 -6.34
CA LYS A 107 4.08 -11.50 -6.40
C LYS A 107 3.25 -12.53 -7.17
N SER A 108 1.93 -12.41 -7.16
CA SER A 108 0.99 -13.35 -7.78
C SER A 108 0.86 -13.16 -9.31
N VAL A 109 1.23 -11.99 -9.82
CA VAL A 109 1.08 -11.59 -11.23
C VAL A 109 2.38 -11.73 -12.03
N ARG A 110 3.51 -12.04 -11.37
CA ARG A 110 4.82 -12.12 -12.00
C ARG A 110 4.97 -13.38 -12.86
N HIS A 111 5.03 -13.24 -14.18
CA HIS A 111 5.75 -14.17 -15.06
C HIS A 111 6.57 -13.45 -16.16
N VAL A 112 7.76 -14.02 -16.39
CA VAL A 112 8.79 -13.79 -17.44
C VAL A 112 9.64 -12.51 -17.39
N LYS A 113 10.95 -12.69 -17.16
CA LYS A 113 12.01 -11.67 -17.26
C LYS A 113 12.31 -11.33 -18.72
N ALA A 114 11.71 -10.27 -19.26
CA ALA A 114 12.32 -9.44 -20.31
C ALA A 114 11.50 -8.16 -20.53
N ARG A 115 12.09 -6.99 -20.22
CA ARG A 115 11.58 -5.64 -20.54
C ARG A 115 10.15 -5.36 -20.05
N LYS A 116 10.02 -5.29 -18.71
CA LYS A 116 8.81 -4.87 -17.99
C LYS A 116 8.55 -3.37 -18.24
N SER A 117 7.36 -3.02 -18.73
CA SER A 117 6.89 -1.65 -18.93
C SER A 117 5.52 -1.54 -18.30
N ASP A 118 5.30 -0.50 -17.50
CA ASP A 118 4.06 -0.29 -16.72
C ASP A 118 2.78 -0.37 -17.59
N VAL A 119 2.89 -0.02 -18.89
CA VAL A 119 1.84 -0.21 -19.90
C VAL A 119 1.49 -1.70 -20.12
N LEU A 120 2.49 -2.56 -20.28
CA LEU A 120 2.29 -4.01 -20.45
C LEU A 120 1.78 -4.64 -19.16
N ASP A 121 2.22 -4.13 -18.00
CA ASP A 121 1.82 -4.66 -16.71
C ASP A 121 0.34 -4.41 -16.43
N CYS A 122 -0.16 -3.19 -16.64
CA CYS A 122 -1.58 -2.90 -16.46
C CYS A 122 -2.47 -3.65 -17.48
N GLN A 123 -2.01 -3.82 -18.73
CA GLN A 123 -2.71 -4.62 -19.74
C GLN A 123 -2.78 -6.11 -19.34
N TRP A 124 -1.67 -6.66 -18.86
CA TRP A 124 -1.62 -8.04 -18.41
C TRP A 124 -2.51 -8.26 -17.19
N LEU A 125 -2.49 -7.31 -16.25
CA LEU A 125 -3.37 -7.31 -15.09
C LEU A 125 -4.85 -7.27 -15.50
N GLN A 126 -5.21 -6.40 -16.44
CA GLN A 126 -6.57 -6.31 -17.00
C GLN A 126 -6.99 -7.66 -17.61
N GLN A 127 -6.11 -8.28 -18.40
CA GLN A 127 -6.40 -9.55 -19.04
C GLN A 127 -6.62 -10.67 -18.01
N LEU A 128 -5.73 -10.80 -17.01
CA LEU A 128 -5.89 -11.78 -15.94
C LEU A 128 -7.17 -11.58 -15.14
N HIS A 129 -7.52 -10.32 -14.85
CA HIS A 129 -8.76 -9.98 -14.16
C HIS A 129 -9.97 -10.37 -15.00
N SER A 130 -9.94 -10.12 -16.31
CA SER A 130 -11.04 -10.47 -17.22
C SER A 130 -11.33 -11.98 -17.26
N PHE A 131 -10.32 -12.83 -17.11
CA PHE A 131 -10.48 -14.29 -17.02
C PHE A 131 -10.71 -14.80 -15.59
N GLY A 132 -10.72 -13.91 -14.59
CA GLY A 132 -10.83 -14.24 -13.16
C GLY A 132 -9.72 -15.17 -12.70
N LEU A 133 -8.49 -14.92 -13.17
CA LEU A 133 -7.27 -15.65 -12.82
C LEU A 133 -6.51 -15.00 -11.65
N LEU A 134 -7.01 -13.87 -11.15
CA LEU A 134 -6.43 -13.16 -10.02
C LEU A 134 -7.03 -13.65 -8.70
N SER A 135 -6.26 -13.52 -7.63
CA SER A 135 -6.74 -13.68 -6.26
C SER A 135 -6.71 -12.32 -5.59
N GLN A 136 -7.84 -11.91 -5.01
CA GLN A 136 -7.92 -10.69 -4.23
C GLN A 136 -7.01 -10.82 -2.99
N ALA A 137 -6.24 -9.77 -2.70
CA ALA A 137 -5.50 -9.64 -1.46
C ALA A 137 -6.49 -9.49 -0.30
N HIS A 138 -6.24 -10.20 0.80
CA HIS A 138 -7.08 -10.11 1.98
C HIS A 138 -6.94 -8.74 2.65
N ARG A 139 -7.97 -7.90 2.54
CA ARG A 139 -8.11 -6.65 3.29
C ARG A 139 -9.12 -6.89 4.43
N PRO A 140 -8.74 -6.64 5.70
CA PRO A 140 -9.69 -6.59 6.81
C PRO A 140 -10.71 -5.47 6.61
N ASP A 141 -11.87 -5.59 7.23
CA ASP A 141 -12.89 -4.53 7.20
C ASP A 141 -12.31 -3.16 7.60
N GLU A 142 -12.89 -2.09 7.06
CA GLU A 142 -12.41 -0.72 7.24
C GLU A 142 -12.19 -0.35 8.71
N GLN A 143 -13.12 -0.74 9.58
CA GLN A 143 -13.03 -0.53 11.03
C GLN A 143 -11.81 -1.23 11.65
N VAL A 144 -11.47 -2.43 11.17
CA VAL A 144 -10.30 -3.18 11.62
C VAL A 144 -9.01 -2.55 11.10
N CYS A 145 -9.00 -2.06 9.86
CA CYS A 145 -7.89 -1.28 9.30
C CYS A 145 -7.61 -0.03 10.15
N ALA A 146 -8.64 0.76 10.45
CA ALA A 146 -8.53 1.97 11.28
C ALA A 146 -7.97 1.65 12.68
N LEU A 147 -8.49 0.61 13.33
CA LEU A 147 -8.02 0.18 14.66
C LEU A 147 -6.55 -0.27 14.65
N ARG A 148 -6.14 -0.99 13.60
CA ARG A 148 -4.74 -1.44 13.44
C ARG A 148 -3.80 -0.25 13.25
N GLU A 149 -4.21 0.75 12.48
CA GLU A 149 -3.41 1.96 12.29
C GLU A 149 -3.26 2.75 13.58
N MET A 150 -4.35 2.95 14.33
CA MET A 150 -4.29 3.59 15.65
C MET A 150 -3.39 2.83 16.64
N SER A 151 -3.47 1.50 16.66
CA SER A 151 -2.64 0.66 17.52
C SER A 151 -1.16 0.78 17.15
N ARG A 152 -0.85 0.74 15.85
CA ARG A 152 0.52 0.92 15.35
C ARG A 152 1.07 2.31 15.69
N LEU A 153 0.27 3.36 15.50
CA LEU A 153 0.65 4.72 15.84
C LEU A 153 0.94 4.88 17.33
N ARG A 154 0.10 4.28 18.18
CA ARG A 154 0.30 4.24 19.64
C ARG A 154 1.63 3.58 19.99
N ASP A 155 1.93 2.42 19.42
CA ASP A 155 3.17 1.70 19.70
C ASP A 155 4.41 2.49 19.26
N ILE A 156 4.35 3.13 18.08
CA ILE A 156 5.40 4.05 17.61
C ILE A 156 5.59 5.21 18.58
N THR A 157 4.49 5.85 19.01
CA THR A 157 4.55 7.00 19.92
C THR A 157 5.11 6.62 21.30
N ILE A 158 4.79 5.41 21.79
CA ILE A 158 5.35 4.89 23.04
C ILE A 158 6.87 4.72 22.92
N ASP A 159 7.35 4.15 21.82
CA ASP A 159 8.78 3.95 21.58
C ASP A 159 9.53 5.29 21.36
N GLU A 160 8.90 6.23 20.64
CA GLU A 160 9.44 7.57 20.46
C GLU A 160 9.54 8.34 21.77
N ARG A 161 8.55 8.23 22.67
CA ARG A 161 8.57 8.88 23.98
C ARG A 161 9.84 8.51 24.76
N ALA A 162 10.20 7.23 24.80
CA ALA A 162 11.41 6.78 25.49
C ALA A 162 12.68 7.40 24.88
N ARG A 163 12.77 7.42 23.55
CA ARG A 163 13.89 8.05 22.82
C ARG A 163 13.98 9.55 23.10
N HIS A 164 12.86 10.26 23.15
CA HIS A 164 12.83 11.69 23.48
C HIS A 164 13.27 11.96 24.92
N THR A 165 12.85 11.14 25.89
CA THR A 165 13.32 11.23 27.28
C THR A 165 14.85 11.08 27.36
N GLN A 166 15.42 10.06 26.72
CA GLN A 166 16.87 9.85 26.72
C GLN A 166 17.64 11.01 26.06
N ARG A 167 17.10 11.58 24.98
CA ARG A 167 17.68 12.76 24.33
C ARG A 167 17.70 13.98 25.27
N MET A 168 16.63 14.22 26.01
CA MET A 168 16.57 15.29 27.01
C MET A 168 17.61 15.08 28.12
N GLN A 169 17.69 13.86 28.66
CA GLN A 169 18.69 13.53 29.69
C GLN A 169 20.11 13.79 29.19
N LYS A 170 20.43 13.31 27.98
CA LYS A 170 21.74 13.53 27.36
C LYS A 170 22.06 15.03 27.21
N ALA A 171 21.11 15.83 26.73
CA ALA A 171 21.31 17.27 26.58
C ALA A 171 21.58 17.95 27.93
N LEU A 172 20.81 17.61 28.97
CA LEU A 172 21.02 18.12 30.32
C LEU A 172 22.40 17.75 30.86
N THR A 173 22.83 16.49 30.70
CA THR A 173 24.17 16.05 31.10
C THR A 173 25.28 16.80 30.34
N GLN A 174 25.11 17.04 29.04
CA GLN A 174 26.08 17.80 28.24
C GLN A 174 26.20 19.27 28.67
N MET A 175 25.13 19.86 29.22
CA MET A 175 25.13 21.20 29.83
C MET A 175 25.59 21.19 31.29
N ASN A 176 26.04 20.04 31.81
CA ASN A 176 26.37 19.82 33.21
C ASN A 176 25.19 20.08 34.18
N VAL A 177 23.96 19.88 33.72
CA VAL A 177 22.73 19.94 34.53
C VAL A 177 22.34 18.52 34.94
N GLN A 178 22.66 18.12 36.16
CA GLN A 178 22.47 16.75 36.67
C GLN A 178 21.06 16.49 37.20
N LEU A 179 20.03 16.97 36.49
CA LEU A 179 18.64 16.95 36.95
C LEU A 179 18.14 15.52 37.25
N THR A 180 18.55 14.53 36.45
CA THR A 180 18.20 13.12 36.62
C THR A 180 18.69 12.49 37.93
N ASN A 181 19.66 13.10 38.61
CA ASN A 181 20.14 12.60 39.90
C ASN A 181 19.30 13.13 41.07
N VAL A 182 18.48 14.15 40.82
CA VAL A 182 17.74 14.89 41.86
C VAL A 182 16.24 14.61 41.80
N ILE A 183 15.73 14.29 40.61
CA ILE A 183 14.31 13.95 40.41
C ILE A 183 14.14 12.57 39.78
N THR A 184 13.13 11.85 40.24
CA THR A 184 12.79 10.49 39.81
C THR A 184 12.18 10.42 38.41
N ASP A 185 11.46 11.46 37.98
CA ASP A 185 10.86 11.54 36.64
C ASP A 185 11.08 12.93 36.03
N ILE A 186 11.93 13.01 35.01
CA ILE A 186 12.21 14.25 34.29
C ILE A 186 11.04 14.70 33.39
N THR A 187 10.14 13.79 33.05
CA THR A 187 8.96 14.05 32.23
C THR A 187 7.70 14.33 33.06
N GLY A 188 7.79 14.16 34.38
CA GLY A 188 6.75 14.54 35.32
C GLY A 188 6.60 16.05 35.45
N GLU A 189 5.56 16.49 36.15
CA GLU A 189 5.19 17.91 36.28
C GLU A 189 6.36 18.79 36.76
N THR A 190 6.99 18.40 37.87
CA THR A 190 8.15 19.12 38.42
C THR A 190 9.33 19.18 37.45
N GLY A 191 9.67 18.06 36.82
CA GLY A 191 10.79 17.99 35.86
C GLY A 191 10.55 18.87 34.64
N MET A 192 9.34 18.81 34.07
CA MET A 192 8.97 19.62 32.93
C MET A 192 8.88 21.11 33.24
N ASN A 193 8.46 21.49 34.45
CA ASN A 193 8.47 22.89 34.89
C ASN A 193 9.90 23.45 34.95
N ILE A 194 10.84 22.69 35.52
CA ILE A 194 12.27 23.07 35.58
C ILE A 194 12.86 23.17 34.17
N ILE A 195 12.64 22.16 33.32
CA ILE A 195 13.15 22.15 31.94
C ILE A 195 12.61 23.35 31.16
N ARG A 196 11.31 23.63 31.25
CA ARG A 196 10.69 24.80 30.59
C ARG A 196 11.28 26.12 31.10
N ALA A 197 11.54 26.24 32.40
CA ALA A 197 12.19 27.43 32.97
C ALA A 197 13.63 27.61 32.44
N ILE A 198 14.41 26.52 32.32
CA ILE A 198 15.76 26.56 31.72
C ILE A 198 15.68 27.03 30.26
N VAL A 199 14.77 26.45 29.47
CA VAL A 199 14.58 26.82 28.05
C VAL A 199 14.13 28.26 27.89
N ALA A 200 13.29 28.78 28.78
CA ALA A 200 12.83 30.17 28.77
C ALA A 200 13.91 31.18 29.21
N GLY A 201 15.15 30.73 29.47
CA GLY A 201 16.25 31.59 29.92
C GLY A 201 16.17 31.97 31.40
N GLY A 202 15.40 31.25 32.22
CA GLY A 202 15.17 31.49 33.65
C GLY A 202 16.39 31.24 34.56
N ALA A 203 17.61 31.34 34.04
CA ALA A 203 18.82 31.41 34.86
C ALA A 203 19.08 32.86 35.28
N THR A 204 18.17 33.46 36.05
CA THR A 204 18.52 34.67 36.81
C THR A 204 19.47 34.27 37.93
N ALA A 205 20.74 34.64 37.74
CA ALA A 205 21.83 34.76 38.71
C ALA A 205 21.58 34.16 40.10
N TRP A 206 22.28 33.07 40.41
CA TRP A 206 22.53 32.68 41.79
C TRP A 206 23.26 33.82 42.50
N PRO A 207 22.73 34.41 43.58
CA PRO A 207 23.43 35.48 44.28
C PRO A 207 24.70 34.87 44.90
N SER A 208 25.86 35.36 44.45
CA SER A 208 27.14 35.10 45.11
C SER A 208 27.01 35.52 46.57
N ARG A 209 27.10 34.55 47.49
CA ARG A 209 27.22 34.85 48.91
C ARG A 209 28.56 35.56 49.13
N SER A 210 28.49 36.79 49.64
CA SER A 210 29.58 37.52 50.29
C SER A 210 30.10 36.75 51.50
#